data_AF-A0A9E1UAM8-F1
#
_entry.id   AF-A0A9E1UAM8-F1
#
_cell.length_a   1.000
_cell.length_b   1.000
_cell.length_c   1.000
_cell.angle_alpha   90.00
_cell.angle_beta   90.00
_cell.angle_gamma   90.00
#
_symmetry.space_group_name_H-M   'P 1'
#
loop_
_entity.id
_entity.type
_entity.pdbx_description
1 polymer ?
#
loop_
_entity_poly.entity_id
_entity_poly.type
_entity_poly.pdbx_seq_one_letter_code
_entity_poly.pdbx_strand_id
1 'polypeptide(L)'
;MEYESSFGQSNQDFSLDMPNFPFGRMQHDIYVMLSSVQKHHSASFFEKLWASMFGKKESPNSPRLMAQSLVNACDTKTTQELSTQLSEDPALCQVRSSLVKHVLDQKRLYETSVYREMLFQACLAIYIGGANPRNMQTVGQVYINYLRHVAEINKKSLLSVRSSALQSMDVSKISMDDLNKGLEEMEPEDAMALHELNFSQHMLERNKELMAQMLTSITIPVDLSELNRLSPSQSLSNGFIGEGGRGEGSEKETVVIRKVTAVADVMRFILPLHSLALNIAKRLQTIESAIPQHYLLEARVRTEAFRTLLLRVELKHPHVRAHMLPAYKKMLDAYYKAYKRASKTTPDMKEFPIFSEFAQAAYLSHLHRKSLGLEPPQVGQILKDAKEAVDLAVMLEANPNQRKMQARITEQLPNYGVIL
;
A
#
# COMPACT_ATOMS: atom_id res chain seq x y z
N MET A 1 6.42 -11.18 14.55
CA MET A 1 6.43 -9.82 13.95
C MET A 1 5.23 -9.07 14.51
N GLU A 2 5.39 -7.79 14.84
CA GLU A 2 4.26 -6.93 15.24
C GLU A 2 3.59 -6.34 13.99
N TYR A 3 2.27 -6.16 14.02
CA TYR A 3 1.51 -5.57 12.92
C TYR A 3 1.77 -4.07 12.84
N GLU A 4 2.39 -3.60 11.76
CA GLU A 4 2.52 -2.17 11.49
C GLU A 4 1.36 -1.64 10.65
N SER A 5 0.57 -0.74 11.24
CA SER A 5 -0.46 0.03 10.54
C SER A 5 0.16 1.17 9.71
N SER A 6 -0.36 1.34 8.49
CA SER A 6 0.02 2.43 7.59
C SER A 6 -0.49 3.81 8.03
N PHE A 7 -1.53 3.88 8.87
CA PHE A 7 -2.21 5.13 9.22
C PHE A 7 -1.91 5.66 10.63
N GLY A 8 -1.33 4.89 11.55
CA GLY A 8 -1.25 5.32 12.96
C GLY A 8 -1.13 4.16 13.95
N GLN A 9 -0.52 4.36 15.13
CA GLN A 9 -0.31 3.28 16.14
C GLN A 9 -1.62 2.91 16.85
N SER A 10 -1.77 1.59 17.07
CA SER A 10 -2.77 0.85 17.87
C SER A 10 -4.24 1.06 17.51
N ASN A 11 -4.89 -0.02 17.05
CA ASN A 11 -6.31 -0.47 17.14
C ASN A 11 -7.46 0.49 17.56
N GLN A 12 -7.31 1.80 17.44
CA GLN A 12 -8.36 2.79 17.69
C GLN A 12 -9.15 2.94 16.41
N ASP A 13 -10.11 2.03 16.29
CA ASP A 13 -11.23 1.94 15.37
C ASP A 13 -10.90 2.14 13.89
N PHE A 14 -11.43 1.22 13.08
CA PHE A 14 -11.59 1.37 11.63
C PHE A 14 -12.48 2.60 11.24
N SER A 15 -12.47 3.67 12.04
CA SER A 15 -13.06 4.99 11.86
C SER A 15 -12.67 5.69 10.56
N LEU A 16 -11.60 5.22 9.92
CA LEU A 16 -11.15 5.65 8.60
C LEU A 16 -11.68 4.75 7.47
N ASP A 17 -12.27 3.60 7.77
CA ASP A 17 -12.83 2.71 6.75
C ASP A 17 -14.20 3.26 6.29
N MET A 18 -14.36 3.38 4.98
CA MET A 18 -15.66 3.63 4.36
C MET A 18 -16.35 2.28 4.08
N PRO A 19 -17.69 2.22 3.96
CA PRO A 19 -18.43 0.96 3.75
C PRO A 19 -17.86 0.04 2.65
N ASN A 20 -17.44 0.63 1.53
CA ASN A 20 -16.85 -0.04 0.39
C ASN A 20 -15.32 0.07 0.34
N PHE A 21 -14.67 0.77 1.27
CA PHE A 21 -13.22 0.81 1.39
C PHE A 21 -12.72 0.44 2.78
N PRO A 22 -12.99 -0.79 3.26
CA PRO A 22 -12.54 -1.24 4.56
C PRO A 22 -11.09 -1.73 4.54
N PHE A 23 -10.18 -0.94 3.97
CA PHE A 23 -8.81 -1.39 3.72
C PHE A 23 -7.98 -1.51 5.01
N GLY A 24 -8.30 -0.74 6.05
CA GLY A 24 -7.70 -0.94 7.38
C GLY A 24 -8.09 -2.29 7.96
N ARG A 25 -9.39 -2.60 7.95
CA ARG A 25 -9.91 -3.91 8.39
C ARG A 25 -9.40 -5.06 7.54
N MET A 26 -9.34 -4.89 6.23
CA MET A 26 -8.82 -5.89 5.30
C MET A 26 -7.37 -6.26 5.62
N GLN A 27 -6.49 -5.28 5.86
CA GLN A 27 -5.09 -5.52 6.25
C GLN A 27 -4.99 -6.32 7.54
N HIS A 28 -5.79 -5.96 8.55
CA HIS A 28 -5.86 -6.69 9.82
C HIS A 28 -6.34 -8.14 9.63
N ASP A 29 -7.44 -8.33 8.92
CA ASP A 29 -8.03 -9.66 8.68
C ASP A 29 -7.06 -10.58 7.90
N ILE A 30 -6.34 -10.05 6.91
CA ILE A 30 -5.30 -10.79 6.17
C ILE A 30 -4.19 -11.24 7.13
N TYR A 31 -3.74 -10.35 8.02
CA TYR A 31 -2.69 -10.67 8.98
C TYR A 31 -3.11 -11.76 9.98
N VAL A 32 -4.34 -11.67 10.50
CA VAL A 32 -4.91 -12.72 11.36
C VAL A 32 -4.98 -14.05 10.61
N MET A 33 -5.43 -14.01 9.35
CA MET A 33 -5.53 -15.21 8.52
C MET A 33 -4.18 -15.84 8.18
N LEU A 34 -3.15 -15.04 7.95
CA LEU A 34 -1.80 -15.50 7.67
C LEU A 34 -1.27 -16.43 8.77
N SER A 35 -1.59 -16.13 10.04
CA SER A 35 -1.20 -16.98 11.18
C SER A 35 -1.84 -18.38 11.08
N SER A 36 -3.08 -18.46 10.61
CA SER A 36 -3.78 -19.74 10.38
C SER A 36 -3.20 -20.49 9.19
N VAL A 37 -2.83 -19.80 8.10
CA VAL A 37 -2.15 -20.40 6.94
C VAL A 37 -0.82 -21.01 7.36
N GLN A 38 0.00 -20.27 8.12
CA GLN A 38 1.31 -20.74 8.58
C GLN A 38 1.20 -22.00 9.43
N LYS A 39 0.25 -22.05 10.38
CA LYS A 39 0.00 -23.23 11.23
C LYS A 39 -0.37 -24.47 10.39
N HIS A 40 -1.26 -24.31 9.42
CA HIS A 40 -1.66 -25.40 8.52
C HIS A 40 -0.49 -25.88 7.65
N HIS A 41 0.30 -24.93 7.13
CA HIS A 41 1.43 -25.25 6.27
C HIS A 41 2.52 -26.01 7.04
N SER A 42 2.86 -25.56 8.26
CA SER A 42 3.90 -26.17 9.10
C SER A 42 3.51 -27.52 9.73
N ALA A 43 2.23 -27.91 9.70
CA ALA A 43 1.80 -29.21 10.19
C ALA A 43 2.46 -30.35 9.39
N SER A 44 2.98 -31.34 10.10
CA SER A 44 3.69 -32.47 9.51
C SER A 44 2.77 -33.32 8.63
N PHE A 45 3.37 -34.05 7.69
CA PHE A 45 2.62 -34.99 6.84
C PHE A 45 1.86 -36.03 7.67
N PHE A 46 2.45 -36.51 8.77
CA PHE A 46 1.79 -37.45 9.69
C PHE A 46 0.60 -36.83 10.43
N GLU A 47 0.67 -35.57 10.87
CA GLU A 47 -0.46 -34.87 11.49
C GLU A 47 -1.60 -34.63 10.49
N LYS A 48 -1.27 -34.24 9.26
CA LYS A 48 -2.23 -34.08 8.15
C LYS A 48 -2.90 -35.40 7.78
N LEU A 49 -2.13 -36.49 7.71
CA LEU A 49 -2.61 -37.84 7.41
C LEU A 49 -3.47 -38.41 8.55
N TRP A 50 -3.04 -38.25 9.81
CA TRP A 50 -3.75 -38.72 10.98
C TRP A 50 -5.08 -37.97 11.19
N ALA A 51 -5.10 -36.66 10.99
CA ALA A 51 -6.34 -35.86 10.96
C ALA A 51 -7.29 -36.28 9.82
N SER A 52 -6.75 -36.66 8.66
CA SER A 52 -7.54 -37.14 7.52
C SER A 52 -8.09 -38.57 7.70
N MET A 53 -7.41 -39.43 8.47
CA MET A 53 -7.81 -40.84 8.64
C MET A 53 -8.59 -41.10 9.94
N PHE A 54 -8.34 -40.34 10.99
CA PHE A 54 -8.91 -40.58 12.32
C PHE A 54 -9.53 -39.34 12.97
N GLY A 55 -9.31 -38.15 12.42
CA GLY A 55 -10.07 -36.94 12.75
C GLY A 55 -11.28 -36.78 11.83
N LYS A 56 -12.30 -36.01 12.26
CA LYS A 56 -13.15 -35.36 11.26
C LYS A 56 -12.21 -34.55 10.37
N LYS A 57 -12.36 -34.57 9.03
CA LYS A 57 -11.63 -33.69 8.11
C LYS A 57 -11.69 -32.27 8.67
N GLU A 58 -10.68 -31.84 9.42
CA GLU A 58 -10.50 -30.44 9.77
C GLU A 58 -9.93 -29.84 8.49
N SER A 59 -10.83 -29.60 7.52
CA SER A 59 -10.61 -28.58 6.51
C SER A 59 -10.06 -27.35 7.23
N PRO A 60 -9.16 -26.54 6.64
CA PRO A 60 -8.76 -25.29 7.23
C PRO A 60 -10.00 -24.61 7.80
N ASN A 61 -10.07 -24.48 9.14
CA ASN A 61 -11.31 -24.29 9.90
C ASN A 61 -12.11 -23.01 9.52
N SER A 62 -11.64 -22.27 8.50
CA SER A 62 -12.26 -21.12 7.89
C SER A 62 -12.61 -21.37 6.40
N PRO A 63 -13.90 -21.30 6.01
CA PRO A 63 -14.33 -21.29 4.60
C PRO A 63 -13.61 -20.23 3.74
N ARG A 64 -13.14 -19.16 4.38
CA ARG A 64 -12.40 -18.07 3.73
C ARG A 64 -10.98 -18.49 3.33
N LEU A 65 -10.34 -19.42 4.03
CA LEU A 65 -9.03 -19.97 3.60
C LEU A 65 -9.13 -20.74 2.27
N MET A 66 -10.27 -21.39 2.06
CA MET A 66 -10.63 -22.11 0.83
C MET A 66 -11.24 -21.18 -0.24
N ALA A 67 -11.39 -19.89 0.05
CA ALA A 67 -12.08 -18.93 -0.82
C ALA A 67 -13.51 -19.36 -1.20
N GLN A 68 -14.24 -20.01 -0.27
CA GLN A 68 -15.54 -20.62 -0.55
C GLN A 68 -16.57 -19.63 -1.11
N SER A 69 -16.55 -18.36 -0.67
CA SER A 69 -17.44 -17.33 -1.21
C SER A 69 -17.24 -17.10 -2.71
N LEU A 70 -16.01 -17.23 -3.20
CA LEU A 70 -15.70 -17.12 -4.63
C LEU A 70 -16.14 -18.36 -5.40
N VAL A 71 -16.02 -19.54 -4.80
CA VAL A 71 -16.54 -20.80 -5.36
C VAL A 71 -18.06 -20.72 -5.50
N ASN A 72 -18.75 -20.29 -4.46
CA ASN A 72 -20.21 -20.15 -4.47
C ASN A 72 -20.68 -19.11 -5.49
N ALA A 73 -19.97 -17.98 -5.62
CA ALA A 73 -20.29 -16.94 -6.61
C ALA A 73 -20.00 -17.40 -8.06
N CYS A 74 -19.02 -18.28 -8.25
CA CYS A 74 -18.58 -18.76 -9.54
C CYS A 74 -18.51 -20.29 -9.53
N ASP A 75 -19.67 -20.94 -9.46
CA ASP A 75 -19.76 -22.39 -9.35
C ASP A 75 -19.35 -23.08 -10.66
N THR A 76 -18.08 -23.45 -10.76
CA THR A 76 -17.50 -24.13 -11.91
C THR A 76 -16.61 -25.26 -11.42
N LYS A 77 -16.41 -26.29 -12.24
CA LYS A 77 -15.50 -27.38 -11.89
C LYS A 77 -14.11 -26.87 -11.50
N THR A 78 -13.60 -25.87 -12.23
CA THR A 78 -12.29 -25.26 -11.98
C THR A 78 -12.21 -24.57 -10.62
N THR A 79 -13.23 -23.79 -10.21
CA THR A 79 -13.22 -23.14 -8.89
C THR A 79 -13.32 -24.14 -7.75
N GLN A 80 -14.10 -25.21 -7.92
CA GLN A 80 -14.19 -26.31 -6.95
C GLN A 80 -12.86 -27.07 -6.81
N GLU A 81 -12.20 -27.40 -7.93
CA GLU A 81 -10.89 -28.07 -7.95
C GLU A 81 -9.81 -27.22 -7.27
N LEU A 82 -9.74 -25.92 -7.58
CA LEU A 82 -8.77 -25.01 -6.96
C LEU A 82 -9.06 -24.79 -5.47
N SER A 83 -10.32 -24.71 -5.06
CA SER A 83 -10.72 -24.63 -3.65
C SER A 83 -10.34 -25.90 -2.89
N THR A 84 -10.46 -27.07 -3.53
CA THR A 84 -10.03 -28.35 -2.93
C THR A 84 -8.52 -28.35 -2.68
N GLN A 85 -7.72 -27.89 -3.63
CA GLN A 85 -6.27 -27.73 -3.43
C GLN A 85 -5.94 -26.74 -2.29
N LEU A 86 -6.69 -25.65 -2.16
CA LEU A 86 -6.53 -24.71 -1.02
C LEU A 86 -6.97 -25.30 0.32
N SER A 87 -7.89 -26.27 0.30
CA SER A 87 -8.27 -27.02 1.51
C SER A 87 -7.15 -27.96 1.97
N GLU A 88 -6.36 -28.47 1.04
CA GLU A 88 -5.20 -29.32 1.32
C GLU A 88 -4.00 -28.49 1.81
N ASP A 89 -3.69 -27.40 1.11
CA ASP A 89 -2.67 -26.44 1.53
C ASP A 89 -3.07 -24.99 1.21
N PRO A 90 -3.49 -24.19 2.22
CA PRO A 90 -3.86 -22.80 2.01
C PRO A 90 -2.67 -21.88 1.70
N ALA A 91 -1.42 -22.35 1.78
CA ALA A 91 -0.24 -21.56 1.41
C ALA A 91 0.02 -21.51 -0.11
N LEU A 92 -0.74 -22.24 -0.92
CA LEU A 92 -0.57 -22.32 -2.37
C LEU A 92 -0.96 -21.01 -3.08
N CYS A 93 -0.02 -20.08 -3.12
CA CYS A 93 -0.21 -18.73 -3.68
C CYS A 93 -0.62 -18.72 -5.16
N GLN A 94 -0.12 -19.67 -5.95
CA GLN A 94 -0.46 -19.81 -7.37
C GLN A 94 -1.88 -20.32 -7.58
N VAL A 95 -2.32 -21.28 -6.76
CA VAL A 95 -3.70 -21.80 -6.78
C VAL A 95 -4.66 -20.69 -6.41
N ARG A 96 -4.37 -19.95 -5.33
CA ARG A 96 -5.18 -18.80 -4.90
C ARG A 96 -5.29 -17.73 -5.98
N SER A 97 -4.18 -17.35 -6.60
CA SER A 97 -4.17 -16.35 -7.68
C SER A 97 -4.88 -16.84 -8.94
N SER A 98 -4.78 -18.13 -9.26
CA SER A 98 -5.49 -18.74 -10.39
C SER A 98 -7.00 -18.79 -10.16
N LEU A 99 -7.43 -19.08 -8.93
CA LEU A 99 -8.84 -19.06 -8.54
C LEU A 99 -9.42 -17.66 -8.71
N VAL A 100 -8.76 -16.65 -8.13
CA VAL A 100 -9.20 -15.25 -8.27
C VAL A 100 -9.24 -14.82 -9.73
N LYS A 101 -8.19 -15.14 -10.49
CA LYS A 101 -8.13 -14.81 -11.92
C LYS A 101 -9.25 -15.49 -12.71
N HIS A 102 -9.55 -16.76 -12.44
CA HIS A 102 -10.63 -17.48 -13.12
C HIS A 102 -12.00 -16.84 -12.87
N VAL A 103 -12.27 -16.42 -11.62
CA VAL A 103 -13.52 -15.71 -11.26
C VAL A 103 -13.57 -14.35 -11.98
N LEU A 104 -12.47 -13.61 -11.99
CA LEU A 104 -12.38 -12.32 -12.69
C LEU A 104 -12.60 -12.46 -14.21
N ASP A 105 -12.01 -13.50 -14.81
CA ASP A 105 -12.06 -13.77 -16.26
C ASP A 105 -13.46 -14.21 -16.72
N GLN A 106 -14.37 -14.59 -15.82
CA GLN A 106 -15.78 -14.85 -16.17
C GLN A 106 -16.52 -13.60 -16.65
N LYS A 107 -15.99 -12.39 -16.35
CA LYS A 107 -16.60 -11.10 -16.70
C LYS A 107 -18.09 -10.97 -16.32
N ARG A 108 -18.51 -11.67 -15.26
CA ARG A 108 -19.86 -11.56 -14.70
C ARG A 108 -19.94 -10.32 -13.82
N LEU A 109 -21.15 -9.77 -13.70
CA LEU A 109 -21.44 -8.74 -12.71
C LEU A 109 -21.68 -9.42 -11.37
N TYR A 110 -20.74 -9.24 -10.44
CA TYR A 110 -20.84 -9.79 -9.09
C TYR A 110 -21.26 -8.72 -8.08
N GLU A 111 -21.71 -9.16 -6.91
CA GLU A 111 -21.91 -8.26 -5.77
C GLU A 111 -20.57 -7.71 -5.27
N THR A 112 -20.63 -6.54 -4.61
CA THR A 112 -19.44 -5.88 -4.04
C THR A 112 -18.68 -6.77 -3.05
N SER A 113 -19.39 -7.63 -2.31
CA SER A 113 -18.84 -8.63 -1.40
C SER A 113 -17.89 -9.60 -2.12
N VAL A 114 -18.24 -10.04 -3.33
CA VAL A 114 -17.43 -10.97 -4.14
C VAL A 114 -16.19 -10.28 -4.67
N TYR A 115 -16.28 -9.05 -5.19
CA TYR A 115 -15.10 -8.29 -5.61
C TYR A 115 -14.15 -8.02 -4.44
N ARG A 116 -14.70 -7.69 -3.27
CA ARG A 116 -13.92 -7.50 -2.04
C ARG A 116 -13.20 -8.78 -1.64
N GLU A 117 -13.86 -9.93 -1.78
CA GLU A 117 -13.25 -11.22 -1.49
C GLU A 117 -12.18 -11.60 -2.52
N MET A 118 -12.38 -11.32 -3.81
CA MET A 118 -11.33 -11.48 -4.82
C MET A 118 -10.08 -10.68 -4.43
N LEU A 119 -10.26 -9.41 -4.02
CA LEU A 119 -9.15 -8.55 -3.59
C LEU A 119 -8.46 -9.11 -2.35
N PHE A 120 -9.23 -9.53 -1.35
CA PHE A 120 -8.72 -10.15 -0.13
C PHE A 120 -7.85 -11.37 -0.45
N GLN A 121 -8.36 -12.28 -1.28
CA GLN A 121 -7.67 -13.53 -1.64
C GLN A 121 -6.41 -13.28 -2.47
N ALA A 122 -6.46 -12.33 -3.40
CA ALA A 122 -5.30 -11.93 -4.18
C ALA A 122 -4.21 -11.33 -3.26
N CYS A 123 -4.58 -10.43 -2.34
CA CYS A 123 -3.63 -9.85 -1.39
C CYS A 123 -3.07 -10.90 -0.43
N LEU A 124 -3.89 -11.84 0.07
CA LEU A 124 -3.44 -12.92 0.95
C LEU A 124 -2.31 -13.75 0.30
N ALA A 125 -2.37 -14.01 -1.01
CA ALA A 125 -1.29 -14.70 -1.73
C ALA A 125 0.05 -13.95 -1.64
N ILE A 126 0.02 -12.62 -1.64
CA ILE A 126 1.23 -11.79 -1.49
C ILE A 126 1.73 -11.82 -0.04
N TYR A 127 0.83 -11.71 0.95
CA TYR A 127 1.19 -11.81 2.37
C TYR A 127 1.81 -13.14 2.78
N ILE A 128 1.39 -14.24 2.14
CA ILE A 128 1.99 -15.57 2.36
C ILE A 128 3.45 -15.60 1.87
N GLY A 129 3.78 -14.84 0.82
CA GLY A 129 5.13 -14.71 0.30
C GLY A 129 5.22 -14.80 -1.22
N GLY A 130 4.13 -15.11 -1.93
CA GLY A 130 4.10 -15.32 -3.38
C GLY A 130 4.11 -14.02 -4.19
N ALA A 131 5.08 -13.14 -3.98
CA ALA A 131 5.16 -11.83 -4.64
C ALA A 131 5.87 -11.88 -6.01
N ASN A 132 5.46 -12.82 -6.87
CA ASN A 132 5.97 -12.94 -8.23
C ASN A 132 5.15 -12.10 -9.23
N PRO A 133 5.63 -11.91 -10.48
CA PRO A 133 4.98 -11.04 -11.46
C PRO A 133 3.51 -11.39 -11.69
N ARG A 134 3.17 -12.67 -11.79
CA ARG A 134 1.81 -13.15 -12.04
C ARG A 134 0.86 -12.77 -10.90
N ASN A 135 1.25 -13.05 -9.66
CA ASN A 135 0.40 -12.76 -8.50
C ASN A 135 0.22 -11.26 -8.29
N MET A 136 1.30 -10.48 -8.48
CA MET A 136 1.24 -9.02 -8.40
C MET A 136 0.33 -8.42 -9.47
N GLN A 137 0.38 -8.92 -10.71
CA GLN A 137 -0.54 -8.54 -11.78
C GLN A 137 -1.99 -8.87 -11.43
N THR A 138 -2.27 -10.09 -10.92
CA THR A 138 -3.63 -10.47 -10.48
C THR A 138 -4.14 -9.52 -9.40
N VAL A 139 -3.33 -9.23 -8.38
CA VAL A 139 -3.68 -8.26 -7.34
C VAL A 139 -3.97 -6.87 -7.92
N GLY A 140 -3.11 -6.36 -8.81
CA GLY A 140 -3.31 -5.06 -9.45
C GLY A 140 -4.60 -4.99 -10.27
N GLN A 141 -4.87 -6.02 -11.08
CA GLN A 141 -6.09 -6.12 -11.87
C GLN A 141 -7.34 -6.17 -11.00
N VAL A 142 -7.33 -6.99 -9.94
CA VAL A 142 -8.47 -7.13 -9.04
C VAL A 142 -8.71 -5.83 -8.26
N TYR A 143 -7.64 -5.16 -7.81
CA TYR A 143 -7.74 -3.87 -7.14
C TYR A 143 -8.38 -2.80 -8.03
N ILE A 144 -7.92 -2.68 -9.28
CA ILE A 144 -8.50 -1.74 -10.26
C ILE A 144 -9.97 -2.08 -10.56
N ASN A 145 -10.30 -3.36 -10.73
CA ASN A 145 -11.68 -3.77 -10.96
C ASN A 145 -12.58 -3.52 -9.75
N TYR A 146 -12.07 -3.69 -8.53
CA TYR A 146 -12.81 -3.37 -7.32
C TYR A 146 -13.13 -1.87 -7.23
N LEU A 147 -12.13 -1.00 -7.45
CA LEU A 147 -12.34 0.45 -7.47
C LEU A 147 -13.35 0.86 -8.55
N ARG A 148 -13.26 0.26 -9.75
CA ARG A 148 -14.20 0.53 -10.85
C ARG A 148 -15.62 0.10 -10.49
N HIS A 149 -15.79 -1.09 -9.94
CA HIS A 149 -17.10 -1.60 -9.50
C HIS A 149 -17.73 -0.66 -8.46
N VAL A 150 -16.98 -0.24 -7.43
CA VAL A 150 -17.50 0.67 -6.41
C VAL A 150 -17.89 2.03 -7.02
N ALA A 151 -17.08 2.57 -7.93
CA ALA A 151 -17.43 3.79 -8.65
C ALA A 151 -18.73 3.62 -9.46
N GLU A 152 -18.89 2.51 -10.18
CA GLU A 152 -20.06 2.27 -11.02
C GLU A 152 -21.34 2.12 -10.21
N ILE A 153 -21.33 1.36 -9.10
CA ILE A 153 -22.52 1.19 -8.27
C ILE A 153 -22.94 2.50 -7.60
N ASN A 154 -22.00 3.29 -7.09
CA ASN A 154 -22.31 4.54 -6.40
C ASN A 154 -22.78 5.60 -7.38
N LYS A 155 -22.17 5.67 -8.58
CA LYS A 155 -22.67 6.52 -9.66
C LYS A 155 -24.09 6.13 -10.03
N LYS A 156 -24.38 4.84 -10.25
CA LYS A 156 -25.72 4.37 -10.61
C LYS A 156 -26.75 4.70 -9.51
N SER A 157 -26.39 4.52 -8.24
CA SER A 157 -27.24 4.85 -7.10
C SER A 157 -27.61 6.33 -7.08
N LEU A 158 -26.61 7.21 -7.14
CA LEU A 158 -26.80 8.67 -7.14
C LEU A 158 -27.64 9.16 -8.32
N LEU A 159 -27.39 8.58 -9.51
CA LEU A 159 -28.18 8.88 -10.70
C LEU A 159 -29.63 8.41 -10.53
N SER A 160 -29.87 7.23 -9.97
CA SER A 160 -31.23 6.73 -9.73
C SER A 160 -32.04 7.65 -8.80
N VAL A 161 -31.43 8.12 -7.70
CA VAL A 161 -32.06 9.06 -6.76
C VAL A 161 -32.39 10.39 -7.43
N ARG A 162 -31.50 10.91 -8.27
CA ARG A 162 -31.79 12.15 -9.02
C ARG A 162 -32.78 11.95 -10.16
N SER A 163 -32.79 10.78 -10.79
CA SER A 163 -33.75 10.46 -11.86
C SER A 163 -35.18 10.40 -11.35
N SER A 164 -35.41 9.90 -10.13
CA SER A 164 -36.75 9.93 -9.52
C SER A 164 -37.18 11.36 -9.19
N ALA A 165 -36.25 12.23 -8.82
CA ALA A 165 -36.49 13.66 -8.61
C ALA A 165 -36.68 14.45 -9.92
N LEU A 166 -36.01 14.07 -11.01
CA LEU A 166 -35.94 14.83 -12.28
C LEU A 166 -36.90 14.33 -13.38
N GLN A 167 -37.89 13.50 -13.03
CA GLN A 167 -38.95 12.95 -13.92
C GLN A 167 -38.69 13.17 -15.43
N SER A 168 -38.05 12.20 -16.10
CA SER A 168 -37.79 12.11 -17.55
C SER A 168 -36.48 12.67 -18.15
N MET A 169 -35.49 13.08 -17.36
CA MET A 169 -34.14 13.38 -17.90
C MET A 169 -33.27 12.12 -18.14
N ASP A 170 -32.51 12.11 -19.22
CA ASP A 170 -31.48 11.09 -19.51
C ASP A 170 -30.30 11.22 -18.53
N VAL A 171 -30.38 10.41 -17.48
CA VAL A 171 -29.45 10.37 -16.34
C VAL A 171 -28.00 10.07 -16.74
N SER A 172 -27.77 9.49 -17.92
CA SER A 172 -26.42 9.20 -18.42
C SER A 172 -25.60 10.45 -18.76
N LYS A 173 -26.26 11.61 -18.92
CA LYS A 173 -25.65 12.90 -19.26
C LYS A 173 -25.30 13.77 -18.04
N ILE A 174 -25.66 13.35 -16.82
CA ILE A 174 -25.34 14.10 -15.60
C ILE A 174 -23.82 14.01 -15.34
N SER A 175 -23.17 15.17 -15.31
CA SER A 175 -21.73 15.27 -15.09
C SER A 175 -21.37 15.00 -13.62
N MET A 176 -20.10 14.68 -13.35
CA MET A 176 -19.60 14.61 -11.97
C MET A 176 -19.72 15.97 -11.24
N ASP A 177 -19.56 17.08 -11.97
CA ASP A 177 -19.71 18.42 -11.41
C ASP A 177 -21.15 18.67 -10.96
N ASP A 178 -22.12 18.19 -11.73
CA ASP A 178 -23.52 18.25 -11.34
C ASP A 178 -23.78 17.37 -10.12
N LEU A 179 -23.22 16.15 -10.07
CA LEU A 179 -23.33 15.28 -8.89
C LEU A 179 -22.73 15.92 -7.63
N ASN A 180 -21.67 16.71 -7.75
CA ASN A 180 -21.02 17.40 -6.64
C ASN A 180 -21.77 18.67 -6.18
N LYS A 181 -22.69 19.23 -6.98
CA LYS A 181 -23.55 20.35 -6.55
C LYS A 181 -24.55 19.89 -5.50
N GLY A 182 -24.68 20.65 -4.42
CA GLY A 182 -25.66 20.39 -3.34
C GLY A 182 -25.22 19.35 -2.30
N LEU A 183 -23.92 19.02 -2.21
CA LEU A 183 -23.35 18.06 -1.25
C LEU A 183 -23.81 18.27 0.21
N GLU A 184 -24.05 19.51 0.61
CA GLU A 184 -24.47 19.89 1.98
C GLU A 184 -25.97 19.68 2.23
N GLU A 185 -26.76 19.53 1.16
CA GLU A 185 -28.21 19.31 1.17
C GLU A 185 -28.57 17.85 0.88
N MET A 186 -27.58 17.00 0.61
CA MET A 186 -27.77 15.57 0.32
C MET A 186 -28.01 14.78 1.61
N GLU A 187 -28.84 13.73 1.51
CA GLU A 187 -28.98 12.75 2.58
C GLU A 187 -27.63 12.11 2.93
N PRO A 188 -27.37 11.76 4.19
CA PRO A 188 -26.07 11.23 4.63
C PRO A 188 -25.59 10.02 3.82
N GLU A 189 -26.49 9.12 3.43
CA GLU A 189 -26.19 7.95 2.61
C GLU A 189 -25.71 8.33 1.21
N ASP A 190 -26.37 9.29 0.57
CA ASP A 190 -26.00 9.78 -0.77
C ASP A 190 -24.69 10.57 -0.72
N ALA A 191 -24.48 11.37 0.35
CA ALA A 191 -23.22 12.05 0.58
C ALA A 191 -22.07 11.03 0.69
N MET A 192 -22.25 9.94 1.45
CA MET A 192 -21.27 8.86 1.57
C MET A 192 -21.02 8.16 0.23
N ALA A 193 -22.08 7.84 -0.53
CA ALA A 193 -21.94 7.24 -1.86
C ALA A 193 -21.13 8.13 -2.82
N LEU A 194 -21.34 9.45 -2.76
CA LEU A 194 -20.57 10.42 -3.55
C LEU A 194 -19.10 10.51 -3.09
N HIS A 195 -18.84 10.44 -1.78
CA HIS A 195 -17.46 10.38 -1.27
C HIS A 195 -16.73 9.15 -1.78
N GLU A 196 -17.36 7.98 -1.70
CA GLU A 196 -16.80 6.73 -2.19
C GLU A 196 -16.60 6.74 -3.72
N LEU A 197 -17.51 7.35 -4.48
CA LEU A 197 -17.37 7.54 -5.92
C LEU A 197 -16.14 8.40 -6.25
N ASN A 198 -16.03 9.58 -5.63
CA ASN A 198 -14.89 10.48 -5.84
C ASN A 198 -13.58 9.82 -5.40
N PHE A 199 -13.57 9.14 -4.25
CA PHE A 199 -12.42 8.39 -3.78
C PHE A 199 -11.98 7.31 -4.79
N SER A 200 -12.93 6.53 -5.31
CA SER A 200 -12.65 5.50 -6.31
C SER A 200 -12.02 6.09 -7.58
N GLN A 201 -12.58 7.19 -8.09
CA GLN A 201 -12.10 7.84 -9.31
C GLN A 201 -10.69 8.39 -9.13
N HIS A 202 -10.41 9.05 -8.00
CA HIS A 202 -9.07 9.53 -7.68
C HIS A 202 -8.07 8.38 -7.54
N MET A 203 -8.46 7.28 -6.91
CA MET A 203 -7.59 6.10 -6.81
C MET A 203 -7.36 5.44 -8.17
N LEU A 204 -8.35 5.39 -9.06
CA LEU A 204 -8.19 4.89 -10.43
C LEU A 204 -7.25 5.77 -11.26
N GLU A 205 -7.39 7.09 -11.18
CA GLU A 205 -6.50 8.06 -11.85
C GLU A 205 -5.05 7.87 -11.40
N ARG A 206 -4.85 7.76 -10.08
CA ARG A 206 -3.54 7.56 -9.46
C ARG A 206 -2.91 6.22 -9.83
N ASN A 207 -3.72 5.20 -10.13
CA ASN A 207 -3.27 3.86 -10.48
C ASN A 207 -3.27 3.58 -12.00
N LYS A 208 -3.43 4.60 -12.85
CA LYS A 208 -3.40 4.43 -14.31
C LYS A 208 -2.15 3.71 -14.82
N GLU A 209 -1.00 4.01 -14.22
CA GLU A 209 0.30 3.44 -14.58
C GLU A 209 0.67 2.21 -13.74
N LEU A 210 -0.16 1.80 -12.77
CA LEU A 210 0.17 0.70 -11.85
C LEU A 210 0.59 -0.57 -12.59
N MET A 211 -0.17 -0.95 -13.62
CA MET A 211 0.13 -2.15 -14.41
C MET A 211 1.43 -2.01 -15.21
N ALA A 212 1.72 -0.83 -15.74
CA ALA A 212 2.98 -0.57 -16.44
C ALA A 212 4.16 -0.65 -15.47
N GLN A 213 4.05 -0.02 -14.30
CA GLN A 213 5.07 -0.05 -13.25
C GLN A 213 5.29 -1.47 -12.70
N MET A 214 4.25 -2.28 -12.56
CA MET A 214 4.38 -3.70 -12.19
C MET A 214 5.23 -4.48 -13.21
N LEU A 215 4.94 -4.31 -14.50
CA LEU A 215 5.62 -5.02 -15.58
C LEU A 215 7.10 -4.63 -15.69
N THR A 216 7.42 -3.36 -15.45
CA THR A 216 8.80 -2.86 -15.50
C THR A 216 9.61 -3.19 -14.25
N SER A 217 8.99 -3.16 -13.08
CA SER A 217 9.70 -3.26 -11.79
C SER A 217 9.81 -4.69 -11.27
N ILE A 218 8.85 -5.57 -11.62
CA ILE A 218 8.80 -6.95 -11.11
C ILE A 218 9.08 -7.90 -12.27
N THR A 219 10.35 -8.01 -12.65
CA THR A 219 10.80 -8.86 -13.77
C THR A 219 11.24 -10.25 -13.32
N ILE A 220 11.50 -10.46 -12.02
CA ILE A 220 11.97 -11.72 -11.47
C ILE A 220 11.07 -12.14 -10.29
N PRO A 221 10.67 -13.43 -10.19
CA PRO A 221 9.93 -13.94 -9.04
C PRO A 221 10.66 -13.70 -7.71
N VAL A 222 9.87 -13.39 -6.68
CA VAL A 222 10.33 -13.18 -5.31
C VAL A 222 9.46 -14.00 -4.37
N ASP A 223 10.10 -14.82 -3.54
CA ASP A 223 9.49 -15.35 -2.33
C ASP A 223 9.90 -14.46 -1.16
N LEU A 224 8.94 -13.75 -0.57
CA LEU A 224 9.21 -12.86 0.57
C LEU A 224 9.71 -13.64 1.80
N SER A 225 9.52 -14.95 1.87
CA SER A 225 10.09 -15.79 2.93
C SER A 225 11.63 -15.78 2.92
N GLU A 226 12.25 -15.56 1.75
CA GLU A 226 13.71 -15.46 1.61
C GLU A 226 14.28 -14.29 2.40
N LEU A 227 13.54 -13.17 2.48
CA LEU A 227 13.92 -12.00 3.29
C LEU A 227 14.09 -12.36 4.77
N ASN A 228 13.27 -13.27 5.28
CA ASN A 228 13.34 -13.67 6.69
C ASN A 228 14.59 -14.50 6.99
N ARG A 229 15.18 -15.17 5.99
CA ARG A 229 16.39 -15.97 6.12
C ARG A 229 17.67 -15.13 6.17
N LEU A 230 17.60 -13.85 5.80
CA LEU A 230 18.73 -12.93 5.86
C LEU A 230 19.02 -12.54 7.32
N SER A 231 20.24 -12.82 7.80
CA SER A 231 20.64 -12.37 9.13
C SER A 231 20.86 -10.85 9.14
N PRO A 232 20.56 -10.14 10.26
CA PRO A 232 21.09 -8.80 10.47
C PRO A 232 22.59 -8.82 10.23
N SER A 233 23.08 -7.99 9.31
CA SER A 233 24.50 -7.88 9.05
C SER A 233 25.21 -7.61 10.39
N GLN A 234 26.14 -8.48 10.77
CA GLN A 234 27.12 -8.12 11.80
C GLN A 234 27.96 -7.00 11.18
N SER A 235 27.59 -5.76 11.46
CA SER A 235 28.37 -4.61 11.04
C SER A 235 29.78 -4.74 11.64
N LEU A 236 30.75 -5.07 10.80
CA LEU A 236 32.11 -4.54 10.84
C LEU A 236 32.74 -4.41 12.25
N SER A 237 33.07 -5.55 12.86
CA SER A 237 34.25 -5.65 13.72
C SER A 237 35.12 -6.80 13.24
N ASN A 238 36.43 -6.56 13.19
CA ASN A 238 37.52 -7.41 12.67
C ASN A 238 37.83 -7.05 11.20
N GLY A 239 38.85 -6.24 10.92
CA GLY A 239 40.20 -6.38 11.45
C GLY A 239 40.82 -7.65 10.85
N PHE A 240 41.68 -7.45 9.86
CA PHE A 240 42.72 -8.35 9.33
C PHE A 240 42.69 -9.87 9.64
N ILE A 241 42.92 -10.65 8.57
CA ILE A 241 43.47 -12.02 8.43
C ILE A 241 42.48 -13.02 7.82
N GLY A 242 42.88 -13.62 6.70
CA GLY A 242 42.37 -14.93 6.27
C GLY A 242 41.65 -14.94 4.92
N GLU A 243 42.42 -15.23 3.89
CA GLU A 243 42.03 -15.67 2.55
C GLU A 243 40.94 -16.77 2.61
N GLY A 244 39.77 -16.53 2.02
CA GLY A 244 38.70 -17.53 1.96
C GLY A 244 37.29 -16.98 1.66
N GLY A 245 36.94 -16.87 0.37
CA GLY A 245 35.56 -16.94 -0.14
C GLY A 245 34.49 -16.02 0.45
N ARG A 246 34.53 -14.72 0.18
CA ARG A 246 33.41 -13.77 0.49
C ARG A 246 32.51 -13.38 -0.70
N GLY A 247 32.68 -14.04 -1.87
CA GLY A 247 32.06 -13.63 -3.14
C GLY A 247 30.58 -14.01 -3.31
N GLU A 248 30.21 -15.28 -3.16
CA GLU A 248 28.87 -15.75 -3.59
C GLU A 248 27.72 -15.48 -2.61
N GLY A 249 28.01 -15.39 -1.30
CA GLY A 249 26.97 -15.16 -0.28
C GLY A 249 26.40 -13.74 -0.35
N SER A 250 27.27 -12.73 -0.42
CA SER A 250 26.88 -11.32 -0.45
C SER A 250 26.12 -10.91 -1.72
N GLU A 251 26.44 -11.52 -2.86
CA GLU A 251 25.77 -11.26 -4.13
C GLU A 251 24.33 -11.79 -4.13
N LYS A 252 24.10 -13.00 -3.61
CA LYS A 252 22.75 -13.57 -3.45
C LYS A 252 21.87 -12.74 -2.53
N GLU A 253 22.41 -12.29 -1.39
CA GLU A 253 21.70 -11.41 -0.45
C GLU A 253 21.33 -10.07 -1.09
N THR A 254 22.27 -9.45 -1.81
CA THR A 254 22.04 -8.20 -2.56
C THR A 254 20.93 -8.34 -3.59
N VAL A 255 20.89 -9.48 -4.31
CA VAL A 255 19.84 -9.76 -5.29
C VAL A 255 18.47 -9.89 -4.63
N VAL A 256 18.38 -10.60 -3.50
CA VAL A 256 17.12 -10.72 -2.72
C VAL A 256 16.65 -9.35 -2.24
N ILE A 257 17.54 -8.53 -1.68
CA ILE A 257 17.21 -7.16 -1.22
C ILE A 257 16.66 -6.31 -2.35
N ARG A 258 17.32 -6.29 -3.52
CA ARG A 258 16.86 -5.50 -4.69
C ARG A 258 15.48 -5.94 -5.16
N LYS A 259 15.27 -7.25 -5.28
CA LYS A 259 14.00 -7.87 -5.69
C LYS A 259 12.86 -7.50 -4.75
N VAL A 260 13.06 -7.70 -3.44
CA VAL A 260 12.08 -7.40 -2.41
C VAL A 260 11.77 -5.89 -2.37
N THR A 261 12.79 -5.05 -2.53
CA THR A 261 12.62 -3.58 -2.58
C THR A 261 11.75 -3.18 -3.77
N ALA A 262 12.00 -3.72 -4.96
CA ALA A 262 11.21 -3.43 -6.16
C ALA A 262 9.75 -3.84 -6.02
N VAL A 263 9.49 -5.02 -5.44
CA VAL A 263 8.13 -5.48 -5.14
C VAL A 263 7.46 -4.53 -4.14
N ALA A 264 8.13 -4.19 -3.04
CA ALA A 264 7.55 -3.31 -2.01
C ALA A 264 7.27 -1.89 -2.54
N ASP A 265 8.10 -1.35 -3.45
CA ASP A 265 7.85 -0.06 -4.08
C ASP A 265 6.59 -0.07 -4.97
N VAL A 266 6.20 -1.23 -5.51
CA VAL A 266 4.92 -1.40 -6.21
C VAL A 266 3.75 -1.58 -5.24
N MET A 267 3.96 -2.30 -4.12
CA MET A 267 2.91 -2.53 -3.12
C MET A 267 2.30 -1.23 -2.56
N ARG A 268 3.06 -0.12 -2.53
CA ARG A 268 2.58 1.18 -2.04
C ARG A 268 1.38 1.74 -2.81
N PHE A 269 1.12 1.28 -4.03
CA PHE A 269 -0.03 1.74 -4.81
C PHE A 269 -1.32 0.99 -4.47
N ILE A 270 -1.22 -0.13 -3.74
CA ILE A 270 -2.34 -1.01 -3.40
C ILE A 270 -2.56 -0.95 -1.90
N LEU A 271 -3.57 -0.18 -1.48
CA LEU A 271 -3.83 0.12 -0.06
C LEU A 271 -3.85 -1.13 0.85
N PRO A 272 -4.49 -2.26 0.47
CA PRO A 272 -4.43 -3.50 1.26
C PRO A 272 -3.04 -4.11 1.48
N LEU A 273 -2.01 -3.72 0.70
CA LEU A 273 -0.64 -4.22 0.83
C LEU A 273 0.27 -3.28 1.64
N HIS A 274 -0.21 -2.12 2.09
CA HIS A 274 0.64 -1.14 2.77
C HIS A 274 1.32 -1.68 4.03
N SER A 275 0.60 -2.38 4.91
CA SER A 275 1.21 -2.96 6.11
C SER A 275 2.30 -3.99 5.79
N LEU A 276 2.15 -4.77 4.72
CA LEU A 276 3.20 -5.69 4.27
C LEU A 276 4.43 -4.93 3.75
N ALA A 277 4.23 -3.89 2.95
CA ALA A 277 5.32 -3.06 2.43
C ALA A 277 6.12 -2.38 3.56
N LEU A 278 5.43 -1.90 4.61
CA LEU A 278 6.07 -1.33 5.80
C LEU A 278 6.86 -2.37 6.59
N ASN A 279 6.31 -3.57 6.79
CA ASN A 279 7.01 -4.67 7.43
C ASN A 279 8.27 -5.09 6.65
N ILE A 280 8.19 -5.11 5.32
CA ILE A 280 9.35 -5.35 4.45
C ILE A 280 10.40 -4.26 4.65
N ALA A 281 10.01 -2.97 4.60
CA ALA A 281 10.92 -1.85 4.80
C ALA A 281 11.63 -1.92 6.16
N LYS A 282 10.88 -2.19 7.25
CA LYS A 282 11.45 -2.42 8.57
C LYS A 282 12.42 -3.59 8.60
N ARG A 283 12.08 -4.71 7.97
CA ARG A 283 12.96 -5.88 7.94
C ARG A 283 14.26 -5.56 7.21
N LEU A 284 14.21 -4.83 6.10
CA LEU A 284 15.38 -4.34 5.38
C LEU A 284 16.24 -3.40 6.25
N GLN A 285 15.61 -2.51 7.02
CA GLN A 285 16.32 -1.65 7.99
C GLN A 285 16.99 -2.45 9.12
N THR A 286 16.38 -3.56 9.57
CA THR A 286 16.99 -4.48 10.54
C THR A 286 18.16 -5.26 9.93
N ILE A 287 18.06 -5.63 8.65
CA ILE A 287 19.14 -6.34 7.93
C ILE A 287 20.35 -5.42 7.77
N GLU A 288 20.11 -4.19 7.31
CA GLU A 288 21.14 -3.20 7.06
C GLU A 288 20.60 -1.78 7.31
N SER A 289 20.95 -1.23 8.46
CA SER A 289 20.42 0.06 8.95
C SER A 289 21.14 1.28 8.40
N ALA A 290 22.30 1.08 7.75
CA ALA A 290 23.07 2.16 7.14
C ALA A 290 22.50 2.59 5.78
N ILE A 291 21.80 1.70 5.06
CA ILE A 291 21.25 1.98 3.73
C ILE A 291 20.08 2.97 3.82
N PRO A 292 20.20 4.19 3.26
CA PRO A 292 19.13 5.17 3.34
C PRO A 292 17.91 4.79 2.48
N GLN A 293 18.10 4.00 1.41
CA GLN A 293 17.01 3.56 0.53
C GLN A 293 15.96 2.69 1.26
N HIS A 294 16.33 1.96 2.31
CA HIS A 294 15.38 1.18 3.12
C HIS A 294 14.40 2.09 3.89
N TYR A 295 14.87 3.26 4.32
CA TYR A 295 14.02 4.28 4.96
C TYR A 295 13.22 5.08 3.93
N LEU A 296 13.78 5.32 2.75
CA LEU A 296 13.05 5.93 1.64
C LEU A 296 11.84 5.08 1.20
N LEU A 297 11.99 3.75 1.16
CA LEU A 297 10.89 2.83 0.88
C LEU A 297 9.75 2.99 1.90
N GLU A 298 10.06 3.00 3.19
CA GLU A 298 9.08 3.26 4.25
C GLU A 298 8.40 4.62 4.03
N ALA A 299 9.21 5.67 3.78
CA ALA A 299 8.72 7.02 3.57
C ALA A 299 7.73 7.10 2.39
N ARG A 300 8.02 6.44 1.27
CA ARG A 300 7.13 6.36 0.10
C ARG A 300 5.80 5.69 0.42
N VAL A 301 5.80 4.58 1.15
CA VAL A 301 4.54 3.92 1.57
C VAL A 301 3.73 4.84 2.49
N ARG A 302 4.39 5.52 3.43
CA ARG A 302 3.73 6.48 4.32
C ARG A 302 3.21 7.71 3.58
N THR A 303 3.88 8.16 2.53
CA THR A 303 3.41 9.23 1.64
C THR A 303 2.10 8.84 0.96
N GLU A 304 1.99 7.61 0.46
CA GLU A 304 0.75 7.12 -0.15
C GLU A 304 -0.40 7.05 0.87
N ALA A 305 -0.12 6.58 2.08
CA ALA A 305 -1.10 6.59 3.17
C ALA A 305 -1.52 8.03 3.54
N PHE A 306 -0.58 8.96 3.66
CA PHE A 306 -0.87 10.37 3.96
C PHE A 306 -1.69 11.05 2.85
N ARG A 307 -1.36 10.82 1.58
CA ARG A 307 -2.13 11.33 0.43
C ARG A 307 -3.56 10.79 0.42
N THR A 308 -3.76 9.55 0.82
CA THR A 308 -5.10 8.96 0.99
C THR A 308 -5.90 9.68 2.07
N LEU A 309 -5.26 10.09 3.17
CA LEU A 309 -5.90 10.90 4.20
C LEU A 309 -6.18 12.33 3.73
N LEU A 310 -5.26 12.97 3.00
CA LEU A 310 -5.48 14.28 2.39
C LEU A 310 -6.71 14.28 1.48
N LEU A 311 -6.79 13.28 0.59
CA LEU A 311 -7.96 13.12 -0.28
C LEU A 311 -9.25 13.02 0.54
N ARG A 312 -9.25 12.27 1.64
CA ARG A 312 -10.41 12.16 2.53
C ARG A 312 -10.73 13.47 3.27
N VAL A 313 -9.74 14.32 3.55
CA VAL A 313 -9.96 15.68 4.09
C VAL A 313 -10.62 16.57 3.04
N GLU A 314 -10.13 16.54 1.81
CA GLU A 314 -10.70 17.28 0.67
C GLU A 314 -12.16 16.86 0.42
N LEU A 315 -12.42 15.55 0.55
CA LEU A 315 -13.75 14.97 0.51
C LEU A 315 -14.51 15.11 1.84
N LYS A 316 -14.12 15.97 2.80
CA LYS A 316 -14.86 16.26 4.04
C LYS A 316 -15.24 15.04 4.93
N HIS A 317 -14.48 13.93 4.89
CA HIS A 317 -14.79 12.72 5.69
C HIS A 317 -14.79 12.98 7.22
N PRO A 318 -15.80 12.54 8.00
CA PRO A 318 -16.08 13.05 9.35
C PRO A 318 -15.06 12.73 10.45
N HIS A 319 -14.07 11.86 10.23
CA HIS A 319 -13.09 11.47 11.27
C HIS A 319 -11.63 11.58 10.85
N VAL A 320 -11.35 12.06 9.63
CA VAL A 320 -10.00 12.00 9.07
C VAL A 320 -9.01 12.97 9.71
N ARG A 321 -9.49 14.14 10.20
CA ARG A 321 -8.62 15.23 10.68
C ARG A 321 -7.73 14.81 11.85
N ALA A 322 -8.24 13.99 12.77
CA ALA A 322 -7.47 13.51 13.92
C ALA A 322 -6.25 12.66 13.53
N HIS A 323 -6.29 12.03 12.34
CA HIS A 323 -5.25 11.14 11.84
C HIS A 323 -4.21 11.85 10.96
N MET A 324 -4.47 13.09 10.54
CA MET A 324 -3.61 13.85 9.63
C MET A 324 -2.22 14.13 10.20
N LEU A 325 -2.15 14.73 11.40
CA LEU A 325 -0.86 15.06 12.01
C LEU A 325 -0.04 13.82 12.39
N PRO A 326 -0.62 12.76 13.01
CA PRO A 326 0.11 11.52 13.25
C PRO A 326 0.69 10.88 11.98
N ALA A 327 -0.08 10.81 10.90
CA ALA A 327 0.37 10.25 9.63
C ALA A 327 1.48 11.10 9.00
N TYR A 328 1.33 12.43 9.00
CA TYR A 328 2.34 13.36 8.53
C TYR A 328 3.66 13.19 9.28
N LYS A 329 3.63 13.13 10.62
CA LYS A 329 4.82 12.97 11.45
C LYS A 329 5.56 11.67 11.13
N LYS A 330 4.85 10.55 10.98
CA LYS A 330 5.47 9.26 10.62
C LYS A 330 6.10 9.31 9.23
N MET A 331 5.41 9.89 8.26
CA MET A 331 5.94 10.07 6.90
C MET A 331 7.22 10.90 6.93
N LEU A 332 7.18 12.05 7.59
CA LEU A 332 8.32 12.97 7.68
C LEU A 332 9.50 12.35 8.45
N ASP A 333 9.25 11.64 9.55
CA ASP A 333 10.29 10.93 10.32
C ASP A 333 11.01 9.86 9.47
N ALA A 334 10.29 9.10 8.65
CA ALA A 334 10.90 8.14 7.73
C ALA A 334 11.80 8.85 6.70
N TYR A 335 11.36 9.97 6.12
CA TYR A 335 12.23 10.77 5.24
C TYR A 335 13.43 11.35 5.98
N TYR A 336 13.28 11.87 7.20
CA TYR A 336 14.40 12.36 8.01
C TYR A 336 15.42 11.25 8.29
N LYS A 337 14.97 10.03 8.56
CA LYS A 337 15.86 8.87 8.76
C LYS A 337 16.65 8.54 7.50
N ALA A 338 16.02 8.61 6.33
CA ALA A 338 16.70 8.43 5.05
C ALA A 338 17.71 9.58 4.80
N TYR A 339 17.26 10.82 4.97
CA TYR A 339 18.05 12.04 4.78
C TYR A 339 19.31 12.08 5.65
N LYS A 340 19.20 11.71 6.94
CA LYS A 340 20.34 11.68 7.87
C LYS A 340 21.40 10.63 7.53
N ARG A 341 21.03 9.61 6.75
CA ARG A 341 21.93 8.52 6.33
C ARG A 341 22.54 8.73 4.95
N ALA A 342 21.98 9.65 4.17
CA ALA A 342 22.52 10.01 2.87
C ALA A 342 23.81 10.83 3.03
N SER A 343 24.74 10.67 2.09
CA SER A 343 25.98 11.45 2.07
C SER A 343 25.70 12.90 1.68
N LYS A 344 26.03 13.84 2.57
CA LYS A 344 25.89 15.28 2.30
C LYS A 344 27.15 15.90 1.69
N THR A 345 28.30 15.31 1.97
CA THR A 345 29.61 15.83 1.51
C THR A 345 29.93 15.37 0.10
N THR A 346 29.54 14.14 -0.25
CA THR A 346 29.76 13.53 -1.57
C THR A 346 28.49 12.77 -1.97
N PRO A 347 27.39 13.48 -2.27
CA PRO A 347 26.13 12.86 -2.61
C PRO A 347 26.23 12.07 -3.93
N ASP A 348 25.57 10.92 -4.00
CA ASP A 348 25.47 10.11 -5.23
C ASP A 348 24.11 10.30 -5.93
N MET A 349 24.05 10.05 -7.24
CA MET A 349 22.79 10.11 -8.00
C MET A 349 21.72 9.15 -7.47
N LYS A 350 22.09 8.03 -6.84
CA LYS A 350 21.14 7.12 -6.18
C LYS A 350 20.49 7.73 -4.94
N GLU A 351 21.06 8.80 -4.41
CA GLU A 351 20.54 9.55 -3.26
C GLU A 351 19.68 10.75 -3.67
N PHE A 352 19.67 11.12 -4.96
CA PHE A 352 18.81 12.18 -5.48
C PHE A 352 17.34 12.05 -5.04
N PRO A 353 16.69 10.86 -5.12
CA PRO A 353 15.31 10.71 -4.67
C PRO A 353 15.12 11.00 -3.18
N ILE A 354 16.13 10.74 -2.34
CA ILE A 354 16.04 11.00 -0.89
C ILE A 354 15.91 12.50 -0.65
N PHE A 355 16.79 13.30 -1.27
CA PHE A 355 16.80 14.75 -1.12
C PHE A 355 15.56 15.40 -1.74
N SER A 356 15.24 15.03 -2.98
CA SER A 356 14.11 15.56 -3.74
C SER A 356 12.77 15.24 -3.09
N GLU A 357 12.54 13.98 -2.69
CA GLU A 357 11.27 13.57 -2.09
C GLU A 357 11.12 14.07 -0.65
N PHE A 358 12.21 14.14 0.13
CA PHE A 358 12.17 14.74 1.46
C PHE A 358 11.76 16.22 1.37
N ALA A 359 12.33 17.00 0.45
CA ALA A 359 11.96 18.39 0.27
C ALA A 359 10.47 18.54 -0.10
N GLN A 360 9.95 17.69 -1.00
CA GLN A 360 8.52 17.66 -1.35
C GLN A 360 7.63 17.33 -0.15
N ALA A 361 7.99 16.31 0.63
CA ALA A 361 7.24 15.88 1.80
C ALA A 361 7.27 16.92 2.92
N ALA A 362 8.41 17.57 3.12
CA ALA A 362 8.57 18.66 4.08
C ALA A 362 7.72 19.87 3.69
N TYR A 363 7.66 20.23 2.40
CA TYR A 363 6.85 21.35 1.90
C TYR A 363 5.34 21.18 2.16
N LEU A 364 4.84 19.97 2.38
CA LEU A 364 3.45 19.73 2.79
C LEU A 364 3.12 20.35 4.16
N SER A 365 4.11 20.56 5.04
CA SER A 365 3.91 21.31 6.31
C SER A 365 3.44 22.73 6.07
N HIS A 366 3.93 23.39 5.02
CA HIS A 366 3.51 24.71 4.61
C HIS A 366 2.11 24.67 3.98
N LEU A 367 1.92 23.81 2.96
CA LEU A 367 0.66 23.71 2.21
C LEU A 367 -0.55 23.35 3.08
N HIS A 368 -0.36 22.46 4.05
CA HIS A 368 -1.43 21.94 4.88
C HIS A 368 -1.29 22.34 6.36
N ARG A 369 -0.55 23.42 6.68
CA ARG A 369 -0.25 23.85 8.05
C ARG A 369 -1.48 23.85 8.96
N LYS A 370 -2.58 24.47 8.50
CA LYS A 370 -3.83 24.59 9.26
C LYS A 370 -4.46 23.21 9.53
N SER A 371 -4.54 22.36 8.51
CA SER A 371 -5.10 21.01 8.62
C SER A 371 -4.24 20.08 9.48
N LEU A 372 -2.93 20.34 9.54
CA LEU A 372 -1.98 19.60 10.38
C LEU A 372 -1.87 20.17 11.80
N GLY A 373 -2.43 21.35 12.09
CA GLY A 373 -2.27 21.99 13.40
C GLY A 373 -0.82 22.31 13.76
N LEU A 374 0.01 22.66 12.76
CA LEU A 374 1.43 22.97 12.96
C LEU A 374 1.63 24.44 13.32
N GLU A 375 2.47 24.66 14.32
CA GLU A 375 2.89 26.00 14.74
C GLU A 375 3.92 26.58 13.74
N PRO A 376 3.90 27.90 13.46
CA PRO A 376 4.81 28.51 12.50
C PRO A 376 6.30 28.18 12.72
N PRO A 377 6.86 28.18 13.96
CA PRO A 377 8.26 27.81 14.18
C PRO A 377 8.58 26.36 13.81
N GLN A 378 7.63 25.44 13.99
CA GLN A 378 7.79 24.04 13.60
C GLN A 378 7.91 23.92 12.08
N VAL A 379 7.06 24.64 11.34
CA VAL A 379 7.12 24.69 9.87
C VAL A 379 8.44 25.31 9.41
N GLY A 380 8.90 26.39 10.05
CA GLY A 380 10.19 27.02 9.74
C GLY A 380 11.37 26.05 9.84
N GLN A 381 11.44 25.27 10.92
CA GLN A 381 12.50 24.27 11.08
C GLN A 381 12.44 23.17 10.01
N ILE A 382 11.23 22.66 9.71
CA ILE A 382 11.04 21.64 8.67
C ILE A 382 11.49 22.17 7.30
N LEU A 383 11.10 23.40 6.95
CA LEU A 383 11.48 24.03 5.68
C LEU A 383 12.97 24.35 5.61
N LYS A 384 13.62 24.67 6.73
CA LYS A 384 15.07 24.89 6.78
C LYS A 384 15.83 23.62 6.41
N ASP A 385 15.44 22.48 6.97
CA ASP A 385 16.04 21.18 6.63
C ASP A 385 15.72 20.79 5.18
N ALA A 386 14.50 21.09 4.70
CA ALA A 386 14.10 20.88 3.33
C ALA A 386 14.90 21.73 2.33
N LYS A 387 15.31 22.93 2.72
CA LYS A 387 16.15 23.82 1.90
C LYS A 387 17.53 23.21 1.68
N GLU A 388 18.17 22.72 2.73
CA GLU A 388 19.46 22.02 2.61
C GLU A 388 19.33 20.79 1.69
N ALA A 389 18.27 20.01 1.85
CA ALA A 389 18.02 18.84 1.01
C ALA A 389 17.80 19.20 -0.47
N VAL A 390 16.93 20.18 -0.77
CA VAL A 390 16.69 20.56 -2.17
C VAL A 390 17.92 21.19 -2.83
N ASP A 391 18.79 21.85 -2.07
CA ASP A 391 20.08 22.35 -2.57
C ASP A 391 20.99 21.19 -3.00
N LEU A 392 21.08 20.13 -2.20
CA LEU A 392 21.79 18.90 -2.56
C LEU A 392 21.16 18.22 -3.79
N ALA A 393 19.83 18.20 -3.89
CA ALA A 393 19.14 17.65 -5.06
C ALA A 393 19.45 18.46 -6.34
N VAL A 394 19.46 19.79 -6.27
CA VAL A 394 19.83 20.67 -7.40
C VAL A 394 21.30 20.52 -7.78
N MET A 395 22.19 20.29 -6.81
CA MET A 395 23.60 20.01 -7.05
C MET A 395 23.80 18.71 -7.85
N LEU A 396 23.07 17.65 -7.49
CA LEU A 396 23.09 16.37 -8.20
C LEU A 396 22.46 16.46 -9.60
N GLU A 397 21.25 17.02 -9.68
CA GLU A 397 20.50 17.13 -10.91
C GLU A 397 19.73 18.45 -10.96
N ALA A 398 20.28 19.41 -11.71
CA ALA A 398 19.74 20.75 -11.82
C ALA A 398 18.52 20.84 -12.77
N ASN A 399 17.52 19.98 -12.59
CA ASN A 399 16.33 19.98 -13.42
C ASN A 399 15.34 21.12 -13.02
N PRO A 400 14.46 21.56 -13.94
CA PRO A 400 13.56 22.69 -13.68
C PRO A 400 12.64 22.49 -12.48
N ASN A 401 12.24 21.24 -12.20
CA ASN A 401 11.35 20.91 -11.09
C ASN A 401 12.05 21.12 -9.74
N GLN A 402 13.32 20.71 -9.61
CA GLN A 402 14.08 20.93 -8.38
C GLN A 402 14.35 22.41 -8.14
N ARG A 403 14.72 23.18 -9.18
CA ARG A 403 14.90 24.63 -9.05
C ARG A 403 13.61 25.33 -8.63
N LYS A 404 12.46 24.90 -9.18
CA LYS A 404 11.15 25.41 -8.78
C LYS A 404 10.83 25.08 -7.33
N MET A 405 11.17 23.88 -6.86
CA MET A 405 10.98 23.49 -5.46
C MET A 405 11.89 24.30 -4.52
N GLN A 406 13.16 24.47 -4.89
CA GLN A 406 14.13 25.29 -4.17
C GLN A 406 13.64 26.73 -4.04
N ALA A 407 13.17 27.34 -5.12
CA ALA A 407 12.62 28.70 -5.11
C ALA A 407 11.40 28.80 -4.17
N ARG A 408 10.45 27.86 -4.28
CA ARG A 408 9.26 27.80 -3.41
C ARG A 408 9.64 27.72 -1.94
N ILE A 409 10.56 26.84 -1.56
CA ILE A 409 10.98 26.73 -0.16
C ILE A 409 11.66 28.03 0.30
N THR A 410 12.56 28.58 -0.52
CA THR A 410 13.30 29.82 -0.20
C THR A 410 12.36 31.00 0.04
N GLU A 411 11.35 31.16 -0.80
CA GLU A 411 10.34 32.23 -0.69
C GLU A 411 9.52 32.13 0.60
N GLN A 412 9.28 30.92 1.10
CA GLN A 412 8.44 30.72 2.29
C GLN A 412 9.20 30.82 3.61
N LEU A 413 10.52 30.65 3.64
CA LEU A 413 11.31 30.67 4.88
C LEU A 413 11.17 31.97 5.71
N PRO A 414 11.18 33.18 5.11
CA PRO A 414 10.96 34.43 5.85
C PRO A 414 9.60 34.49 6.54
N ASN A 415 8.55 33.90 5.95
CA ASN A 415 7.19 33.86 6.53
C ASN A 415 7.13 33.05 7.83
N TYR A 416 8.17 32.26 8.12
CA TYR A 416 8.31 31.46 9.33
C TYR A 416 9.45 31.92 10.24
N GLY A 417 9.98 33.13 10.01
CA GLY A 417 11.06 33.71 10.83
C GLY A 417 12.43 33.05 10.63
N VAL A 418 12.62 32.33 9.52
CA VAL A 418 13.93 31.75 9.16
C VAL A 418 14.63 32.67 8.17
N ILE A 419 15.77 33.22 8.60
CA ILE A 419 16.68 34.00 7.76
C ILE A 419 17.82 33.07 7.36
N LEU A 420 18.04 32.92 6.06
CA LEU A 420 19.06 32.05 5.47
C LEU A 420 20.46 32.67 5.50
#